data_AF-A0A1I5BXP1-F1
#
_entry.id   AF-A0A1I5BXP1-F1
#
_cell.length_a   1.000
_cell.length_b   1.000
_cell.length_c   1.000
_cell.angle_alpha   90.00
_cell.angle_beta   90.00
_cell.angle_gamma   90.00
#
_symmetry.space_group_name_H-M   'P 1'
#
loop_
_entity.id
_entity.type
_entity.pdbx_description
1 polymer ?
#
loop_
_entity_poly.entity_id
_entity_poly.type
_entity_poly.pdbx_seq_one_letter_code
_entity_poly.pdbx_strand_id
1 'polypeptide(L)'
;SAYFEYTAPIRKLIYTTNAVEGFHRQVRKVTKTKGAFTNDMALLKLVYLATQRIEKKWNAPLQNWGLVVQQLAIKFEGRLELDLATNKTKS
;
A
#
# COMPACT_ATOMS: atom_id res chain seq x y z
N SER A 1 1.64 19.08 15.30
CA SER A 1 0.99 18.22 14.28
C SER A 1 2.03 17.29 13.70
N ALA A 2 1.89 15.98 13.91
CA ALA A 2 2.90 14.97 13.53
C ALA A 2 3.13 14.86 12.01
N TYR A 3 2.15 15.27 11.20
CA TYR A 3 2.22 15.20 9.73
C TYR A 3 3.35 16.07 9.14
N PHE A 4 3.59 17.25 9.69
CA PHE A 4 4.58 18.19 9.15
C PHE A 4 6.01 17.82 9.49
N GLU A 5 6.21 16.88 10.42
CA GLU A 5 7.52 16.34 10.78
C GLU A 5 8.07 15.37 9.72
N TYR A 6 7.27 15.00 8.72
CA TYR A 6 7.70 14.18 7.60
C TYR A 6 8.20 15.04 6.44
N THR A 7 9.18 14.50 5.71
CA THR A 7 9.72 15.12 4.49
C THR A 7 8.67 15.20 3.38
N ALA A 8 8.87 16.08 2.40
CA ALA A 8 7.94 16.24 1.29
C ALA A 8 7.61 14.93 0.54
N PRO A 9 8.56 14.01 0.27
CA PRO A 9 8.26 12.71 -0.33
C PRO A 9 7.34 11.83 0.51
N ILE A 10 7.56 11.75 1.82
CA ILE A 10 6.72 10.96 2.73
C ILE A 10 5.32 11.59 2.85
N ARG A 11 5.25 12.91 2.99
CA ARG A 11 3.97 13.64 3.02
C ARG A 11 3.16 13.39 1.76
N LYS A 12 3.82 13.38 0.60
CA LYS A 12 3.22 13.02 -0.69
C LYS A 12 2.63 11.63 -0.68
N LEU A 13 3.40 10.64 -0.24
CA LEU A 13 2.90 9.27 -0.11
C LEU A 13 1.66 9.19 0.79
N ILE A 14 1.65 9.89 1.92
CA ILE A 14 0.54 9.89 2.89
C ILE A 14 -0.71 10.56 2.31
N TYR A 15 -0.58 11.73 1.67
CA TYR A 15 -1.75 12.45 1.15
C TYR A 15 -2.26 11.88 -0.18
N THR A 16 -1.46 11.11 -0.91
CA THR A 16 -1.92 10.46 -2.14
C THR A 16 -2.92 9.36 -1.80
N THR A 17 -4.20 9.69 -1.86
CA THR A 17 -5.33 8.79 -1.62
C THR A 17 -5.59 7.80 -2.77
N ASN A 18 -4.82 7.88 -3.87
CA ASN A 18 -4.98 7.06 -5.07
C ASN A 18 -5.12 5.56 -4.81
N ALA A 19 -4.35 5.01 -3.86
CA ALA A 19 -4.41 3.59 -3.52
C ALA A 19 -5.73 3.21 -2.84
N VAL A 20 -6.14 4.01 -1.85
CA VAL A 20 -7.38 3.81 -1.08
C VAL A 20 -8.62 4.06 -1.95
N GLU A 21 -8.63 5.14 -2.72
CA GLU A 21 -9.69 5.45 -3.68
C GLU A 21 -9.79 4.38 -4.77
N GLY A 22 -8.64 3.92 -5.28
CA GLY A 22 -8.54 2.83 -6.26
C GLY A 22 -9.14 1.54 -5.71
N PHE A 23 -8.81 1.17 -4.47
CA PHE A 23 -9.39 0.03 -3.78
C PHE A 23 -10.91 0.18 -3.63
N HIS A 24 -11.39 1.29 -3.06
CA HIS A 24 -12.82 1.55 -2.88
C HIS A 24 -13.58 1.51 -4.20
N ARG A 25 -13.02 2.03 -5.29
CA ARG A 25 -13.61 1.97 -6.63
C ARG A 25 -13.78 0.54 -7.11
N GLN A 26 -12.80 -0.33 -6.91
CA GLN A 26 -12.90 -1.74 -7.29
C GLN A 26 -13.92 -2.50 -6.44
N VAL A 27 -13.95 -2.25 -5.12
CA VAL A 27 -14.94 -2.84 -4.21
C VAL A 27 -16.35 -2.41 -4.62
N ARG A 28 -16.60 -1.11 -4.81
CA ARG A 28 -17.90 -0.60 -5.29
C ARG A 28 -18.29 -1.19 -6.64
N LYS A 29 -17.33 -1.42 -7.54
CA LYS A 29 -17.59 -2.03 -8.85
C LYS A 29 -18.12 -3.46 -8.75
N VAL A 30 -17.63 -4.25 -7.79
CA VAL A 30 -18.07 -5.64 -7.61
C VAL A 30 -19.35 -5.76 -6.78
N THR A 31 -19.61 -4.80 -5.88
CA THR A 31 -20.82 -4.82 -5.05
C THR A 31 -22.02 -4.19 -5.76
N LYS A 32 -21.84 -3.16 -6.62
CA LYS A 32 -22.96 -2.45 -7.27
C LYS A 32 -23.83 -3.32 -8.19
N THR A 33 -23.29 -4.41 -8.73
CA THR A 33 -24.01 -5.32 -9.64
C THR A 33 -24.62 -6.52 -8.93
N LYS A 34 -24.37 -6.67 -7.63
CA LYS A 34 -24.99 -7.71 -6.81
C LYS A 34 -26.20 -7.10 -6.11
N GLY A 35 -27.34 -7.81 -6.16
CA GLY A 35 -28.53 -7.48 -5.37
C GLY A 35 -28.30 -7.72 -3.88
N ALA A 36 -29.39 -7.86 -3.11
CA ALA A 36 -29.28 -8.14 -1.68
C ALA A 36 -28.49 -9.44 -1.42
N PHE A 37 -27.55 -9.38 -0.47
CA PHE A 37 -26.83 -10.56 -0.02
C PHE A 37 -27.73 -11.36 0.94
N THR A 38 -27.72 -12.69 0.79
CA THR A 38 -28.53 -13.59 1.62
C THR A 38 -27.93 -13.85 3.00
N ASN A 39 -26.63 -13.59 3.19
CA ASN A 39 -25.93 -13.63 4.46
C ASN A 39 -24.62 -12.80 4.41
N ASP A 40 -24.10 -12.43 5.57
CA ASP A 40 -22.88 -11.62 5.70
C ASP A 40 -21.63 -12.35 5.19
N MET A 41 -21.59 -13.69 5.28
CA MET A 41 -20.48 -14.50 4.77
C MET A 41 -20.34 -14.42 3.24
N ALA A 42 -21.45 -14.28 2.52
CA ALA A 42 -21.45 -14.11 1.07
C ALA A 42 -20.85 -12.76 0.68
N LEU A 43 -21.18 -11.70 1.43
CA LEU A 43 -20.58 -10.38 1.27
C LEU A 43 -19.07 -10.42 1.58
N LEU A 44 -18.67 -11.03 2.69
CA LEU A 44 -17.26 -11.16 3.08
C LEU A 44 -16.44 -11.90 2.02
N LYS A 45 -16.95 -13.03 1.51
CA LYS A 45 -16.30 -13.80 0.44
C LYS A 45 -16.14 -12.98 -0.84
N LEU A 46 -17.14 -12.17 -1.19
CA LEU A 46 -17.05 -11.30 -2.37
C LEU A 46 -15.94 -10.24 -2.20
N VAL A 47 -15.88 -9.58 -1.04
CA VAL A 47 -14.84 -8.58 -0.74
C VAL A 47 -13.45 -9.23 -0.73
N TYR A 48 -13.33 -10.44 -0.18
CA TYR A 48 -12.09 -11.21 -0.20
C TYR A 48 -11.61 -11.49 -1.63
N LEU A 49 -12.49 -12.03 -2.48
CA LEU A 49 -12.16 -12.31 -3.89
C LEU A 49 -11.79 -11.04 -4.67
N ALA A 50 -12.48 -9.93 -4.39
CA ALA A 50 -12.14 -8.64 -4.98
C ALA A 50 -10.75 -8.15 -4.55
N THR A 51 -10.43 -8.30 -3.27
CA THR A 51 -9.13 -7.95 -2.69
C THR A 51 -8.02 -8.77 -3.35
N GLN A 52 -8.17 -10.10 -3.44
CA GLN A 52 -7.21 -10.96 -4.14
C GLN A 52 -6.99 -10.55 -5.61
N ARG A 53 -8.04 -10.07 -6.29
CA ARG A 53 -7.91 -9.58 -7.68
C ARG A 53 -7.19 -8.24 -7.77
N ILE A 54 -7.34 -7.37 -6.77
CA ILE A 54 -6.66 -6.09 -6.67
C ILE A 54 -5.17 -6.32 -6.38
N GLU A 55 -4.85 -7.18 -5.41
CA GLU A 55 -3.49 -7.55 -5.03
C GLU A 55 -2.67 -8.06 -6.22
N LYS A 56 -3.27 -8.88 -7.09
CA LYS A 56 -2.62 -9.36 -8.33
C LYS A 56 -2.17 -8.23 -9.27
N LYS A 57 -2.76 -7.04 -9.17
CA LYS A 57 -2.42 -5.85 -9.98
C LYS A 57 -1.51 -4.87 -9.23
N TRP A 58 -1.32 -5.04 -7.93
CA TRP A 58 -0.44 -4.21 -7.11
C TRP A 58 1.01 -4.71 -7.16
N ASN A 59 1.53 -4.85 -8.38
CA ASN A 59 2.93 -5.23 -8.63
C ASN A 59 3.82 -4.04 -9.03
N ALA A 60 3.21 -2.88 -9.30
CA ALA A 60 3.93 -1.69 -9.71
C ALA A 60 4.72 -1.11 -8.53
N PRO A 61 6.03 -0.79 -8.71
CA PRO A 61 6.81 -0.18 -7.66
C PRO A 61 6.29 1.22 -7.33
N LEU A 62 6.33 1.59 -6.05
CA LEU A 62 6.01 2.94 -5.61
C LEU A 62 7.05 3.93 -6.14
N GLN A 63 6.58 5.04 -6.69
CA GLN A 63 7.46 6.09 -7.20
C GLN A 63 8.33 6.63 -6.07
N ASN A 64 9.65 6.73 -6.31
CA ASN A 64 10.65 7.23 -5.36
C ASN A 64 10.72 6.44 -4.03
N TRP A 65 10.30 5.18 -4.03
CA TRP A 65 10.30 4.34 -2.82
C TRP A 65 11.66 4.28 -2.13
N GLY A 66 12.76 4.12 -2.88
CA GLY A 66 14.11 4.07 -2.32
C GLY A 66 14.49 5.30 -1.49
N LEU A 67 14.07 6.50 -1.93
CA LEU A 67 14.32 7.74 -1.18
C LEU A 67 13.44 7.82 0.07
N VAL A 68 12.15 7.45 -0.06
CA VAL A 68 11.19 7.44 1.04
C VAL A 68 11.65 6.48 2.15
N VAL A 69 12.08 5.29 1.79
CA VAL A 69 12.57 4.26 2.71
C VAL A 69 13.82 4.70 3.46
N GLN A 70 14.78 5.33 2.78
CA GLN A 70 15.98 5.89 3.42
C GLN A 70 15.61 6.96 4.46
N GLN A 71 14.70 7.87 4.11
CA GLN A 71 14.25 8.92 5.03
C GLN A 71 13.49 8.34 6.23
N LEU A 72 12.69 7.28 6.03
CA LEU A 72 12.01 6.58 7.10
C LEU A 72 13.00 5.84 8.01
N ALA A 73 14.02 5.20 7.46
CA ALA A 73 15.05 4.51 8.25
C ALA A 73 15.84 5.47 9.14
N ILE A 74 16.19 6.67 8.63
CA ILE A 74 16.85 7.72 9.42
C ILE A 74 15.91 8.24 10.52
N LYS A 75 14.63 8.50 10.20
CA LYS A 75 13.67 9.04 11.18
C LYS A 75 13.30 8.02 12.27
N PHE A 76 13.29 6.73 11.94
CA PHE A 76 12.93 5.63 12.84
C PHE A 76 14.12 4.67 13.01
N GLU A 77 15.23 5.23 13.48
CA GLU A 77 16.47 4.49 13.70
C GLU A 77 16.23 3.24 14.58
N GLY A 78 16.82 2.11 14.20
CA GLY A 78 16.65 0.82 14.88
C GLY A 78 15.30 0.12 14.66
N ARG A 79 14.37 0.67 13.86
CA ARG A 79 13.09 0.01 13.52
C ARG A 79 13.03 -0.57 12.11
N LEU A 80 13.84 -0.04 11.19
CA LEU A 80 13.95 -0.55 9.82
C LEU A 80 15.40 -0.94 9.55
N GLU A 81 15.65 -2.23 9.38
CA GLU A 81 16.90 -2.72 8.81
C GLU A 81 16.82 -2.62 7.29
N LEU A 82 17.64 -1.74 6.72
CA LEU A 82 17.83 -1.70 5.28
C LEU A 82 18.96 -2.68 4.95
N ASP A 83 18.66 -3.67 4.13
CA ASP A 83 19.70 -4.50 3.52
C ASP A 83 20.47 -3.66 2.49
N LEU A 84 21.43 -2.90 3.03
CA LEU A 84 22.36 -2.07 2.26
C LEU A 84 23.57 -2.88 1.82
N ALA A 85 23.49 -4.22 1.76
CA ALA A 85 24.60 -5.06 1.32
C ALA A 85 24.98 -4.73 -0.13
N THR A 86 25.86 -3.74 -0.27
CA THR A 86 26.79 -3.64 -1.36
C THR A 86 27.48 -5.00 -1.45
N ASN A 87 27.36 -5.65 -2.61
CA ASN A 87 28.13 -6.83 -2.96
C ASN A 87 29.60 -6.61 -2.55
N LYS A 88 30.00 -7.05 -1.35
CA LYS A 88 31.38 -7.40 -1.08
C LYS A 88 31.58 -8.69 -1.87
N THR A 89 32.07 -8.49 -3.09
CA THR A 89 32.88 -9.42 -3.87
C THR A 89 33.04 -10.77 -3.19
N LYS A 90 32.35 -11.78 -3.75
CA LYS A 90 32.77 -13.17 -3.60
C LYS A 90 34.26 -13.22 -3.99
N SER A 91 35.12 -13.30 -2.98
CA SER A 91 36.50 -13.74 -3.13
C SER A 91 36.55 -15.25 -3.25
#